data_AF-A0AAD5NKW6-F1
#
_entry.id   AF-A0AAD5NKW6-F1
#
_cell.length_a   1.000
_cell.length_b   1.000
_cell.length_c   1.000
_cell.angle_alpha   90.00
_cell.angle_beta   90.00
_cell.angle_gamma   90.00
#
_symmetry.space_group_name_H-M   'P 1'
#
loop_
_entity.id
_entity.type
_entity.pdbx_description
1 polymer ?
#
loop_
_entity_poly.entity_id
_entity_poly.type
_entity_poly.pdbx_seq_one_letter_code
_entity_poly.pdbx_strand_id
1 'polypeptide(L)' 'MKQVIVPKELRQRLHSPLSSINNLMFHVSSNSTPSSIANVVDGLLWLSPRTKATIIKCRNLNMSWSFKFSYKQMICEL' A
#
# COMPACT_ATOMS: atom_id res chain seq x y z
N MET A 1 2.41 12.72 16.15
CA MET A 1 1.46 11.84 15.43
C MET A 1 1.92 10.40 15.61
N LYS A 2 1.08 9.52 16.18
CA LYS A 2 1.42 8.09 16.29
C LYS A 2 1.43 7.48 14.89
N GLN A 3 2.51 6.82 14.54
CA GLN A 3 2.67 6.14 13.26
C GLN A 3 1.72 4.93 13.25
N VAL A 4 0.59 5.03 12.52
CA VAL A 4 -0.38 3.94 12.40
C VAL A 4 0.07 3.00 11.28
N ILE A 5 1.23 2.38 11.45
CA ILE A 5 1.64 1.25 10.63
C ILE A 5 1.09 0.01 11.35
N VAL A 6 0.21 -0.74 10.69
CA VAL A 6 -0.28 -2.01 11.24
C VAL A 6 0.95 -2.91 11.48
N PRO A 7 1.19 -3.40 12.71
CA PRO A 7 2.33 -4.26 13.01
C PRO A 7 2.32 -5.53 12.17
N LYS A 8 3.51 -6.06 11.84
CA LYS A 8 3.66 -7.25 10.99
C LYS A 8 2.91 -8.46 11.55
N GLU A 9 2.90 -8.61 12.87
CA GLU A 9 2.24 -9.71 13.58
C GLU A 9 0.72 -9.66 13.38
N LEU A 10 0.15 -8.46 13.40
CA LEU A 10 -1.28 -8.23 13.11
C LEU A 10 -1.59 -8.53 11.64
N ARG A 11 -0.70 -8.15 10.74
CA ARG A 11 -0.86 -8.40 9.30
C ARG A 11 -0.87 -9.87 8.92
N GLN A 12 -0.15 -10.70 9.68
CA GLN A 12 -0.11 -12.14 9.48
C GLN A 12 -1.37 -12.83 10.03
N ARG A 13 -2.02 -12.25 11.04
CA ARG A 13 -3.21 -12.83 11.68
C ARG A 13 -4.52 -12.37 11.05
N LEU A 14 -4.54 -11.15 10.50
CA LEU A 14 -5.74 -10.55 9.94
C LEU A 14 -5.75 -10.68 8.42
N HIS A 15 -6.91 -11.08 7.89
CA HIS A 15 -7.14 -11.04 6.46
C HIS A 15 -7.08 -9.60 5.95
N SER A 16 -6.61 -9.47 4.71
CA SER A 16 -6.57 -8.20 4.02
C SER A 16 -7.99 -7.65 3.81
N PRO A 17 -8.29 -6.43 4.26
CA PRO A 17 -9.65 -5.88 4.21
C PRO A 17 -10.12 -5.51 2.80
N LEU A 18 -9.20 -5.25 1.85
CA LEU A 18 -9.52 -4.79 0.49
C LEU A 18 -8.97 -5.74 -0.59
N SER A 19 -9.07 -7.04 -0.34
CA SER A 19 -8.52 -8.10 -1.19
C SER A 19 -9.08 -8.14 -2.62
N SER A 20 -10.27 -7.58 -2.85
CA SER A 20 -10.92 -7.50 -4.17
C SER A 20 -10.61 -6.23 -4.96
N ILE A 21 -9.92 -5.26 -4.35
CA ILE A 21 -9.63 -3.97 -5.00
C ILE A 21 -8.45 -4.12 -5.97
N ASN A 22 -8.64 -3.65 -7.20
CA ASN A 22 -7.61 -3.70 -8.24
C ASN A 22 -6.73 -2.45 -8.30
N ASN A 23 -7.22 -1.29 -7.85
CA ASN A 23 -6.50 -0.02 -7.91
C ASN A 23 -6.66 0.73 -6.59
N LEU A 24 -5.55 1.18 -6.02
CA LEU A 24 -5.54 1.99 -4.81
C LEU A 24 -5.05 3.40 -5.09
N MET A 25 -5.73 4.39 -4.53
CA MET A 25 -5.31 5.78 -4.57
C MET A 25 -5.20 6.32 -3.15
N PHE A 26 -4.02 6.81 -2.81
CA PHE A 26 -3.70 7.29 -1.47
C PHE A 26 -3.23 8.75 -1.54
N HIS A 27 -3.74 9.57 -0.62
CA HIS A 27 -3.38 10.98 -0.52
C HIS A 27 -2.57 11.22 0.74
N VAL A 28 -1.37 11.77 0.58
CA VAL A 28 -0.50 12.19 1.67
C VAL A 28 -0.45 13.71 1.74
N SER A 29 -0.64 14.25 2.95
CA SER A 29 -0.56 15.68 3.26
C SER A 29 0.81 16.10 3.82
N SER A 30 1.78 15.20 3.92
CA SER A 30 3.14 15.49 4.42
C SER A 30 4.19 15.42 3.32
N ASN A 31 5.34 16.06 3.54
CA ASN A 31 6.51 15.92 2.69
C ASN A 31 7.11 14.52 2.90
N SER A 32 6.61 13.52 2.17
CA SER A 32 7.05 12.13 2.30
C SER A 32 8.43 11.93 1.68
N THR A 33 9.38 11.48 2.50
CA THR A 33 10.70 11.03 2.03
C THR A 33 10.61 9.67 1.32
N PRO A 34 11.61 9.27 0.51
CA PRO A 34 11.60 7.98 -0.18
C PRO A 34 11.40 6.77 0.75
N SER A 35 11.99 6.79 1.95
CA SER A 35 11.81 5.74 2.97
C SER A 35 10.37 5.71 3.51
N SER A 36 9.68 6.84 3.55
CA SER A 36 8.26 6.93 3.91
C SER A 36 7.36 6.32 2.83
N ILE A 37 7.68 6.54 1.55
CA ILE A 37 6.93 5.96 0.43
C ILE A 37 6.98 4.43 0.42
N ALA A 38 8.14 3.83 0.69
CA ALA A 38 8.26 2.38 0.77
C ALA A 38 7.32 1.78 1.84
N ASN A 39 7.27 2.38 3.02
CA ASN A 39 6.39 1.95 4.10
C ASN A 39 4.90 2.13 3.75
N VAL A 40 4.57 3.20 3.01
CA VAL A 40 3.20 3.42 2.51
C VAL A 40 2.82 2.35 1.50
N VAL A 41 3.69 2.04 0.53
CA VAL A 41 3.43 0.99 -0.47
C VAL A 41 3.26 -0.37 0.21
N ASP A 42 4.13 -0.72 1.15
CA ASP A 42 4.03 -1.97 1.94
C ASP A 42 2.69 -2.08 2.69
N GLY A 43 2.25 -1.00 3.35
CA GLY A 43 0.94 -0.95 4.00
C GLY A 43 -0.22 -1.09 3.02
N LEU A 44 -0.14 -0.45 1.84
CA LEU A 44 -1.16 -0.53 0.80
C LEU A 44 -1.25 -1.93 0.18
N LEU A 45 -0.13 -2.61 -0.01
CA LEU A 45 -0.10 -4.00 -0.48
C LEU A 45 -0.66 -4.97 0.56
N TRP A 46 -0.48 -4.70 1.86
CA TRP A 46 -1.19 -5.47 2.87
C TRP A 46 -2.71 -5.23 2.84
N LEU A 47 -3.14 -3.98 2.67
CA LEU A 47 -4.56 -3.64 2.56
C LEU A 47 -5.22 -4.22 1.32
N SER A 48 -4.49 -4.36 0.22
CA SER A 48 -4.98 -4.94 -1.03
C SER A 48 -3.87 -5.72 -1.75
N PRO A 49 -3.65 -7.00 -1.40
CA PRO A 49 -2.53 -7.81 -1.91
C PRO A 49 -2.68 -8.18 -3.38
N ARG A 50 -3.84 -7.91 -3.99
CA ARG A 50 -4.12 -8.17 -5.41
C ARG A 50 -4.17 -6.90 -6.25
N THR A 51 -3.84 -5.75 -5.67
CA THR A 51 -3.86 -4.47 -6.38
C THR A 51 -2.87 -4.48 -7.53
N LYS A 52 -3.34 -4.09 -8.72
CA LYS A 52 -2.55 -3.98 -9.96
C LYS A 52 -1.86 -2.63 -10.09
N ALA A 53 -2.43 -1.58 -9.48
CA ALA A 53 -1.83 -0.26 -9.50
C ALA A 53 -2.09 0.53 -8.22
N THR A 54 -1.09 1.30 -7.79
CA THR A 54 -1.22 2.22 -6.66
C THR A 54 -0.73 3.60 -7.06
N ILE A 55 -1.54 4.62 -6.77
CA ILE A 55 -1.20 6.03 -6.97
C ILE A 55 -1.10 6.70 -5.60
N ILE A 56 0.05 7.29 -5.29
CA ILE A 56 0.26 8.08 -4.08
C ILE A 56 0.40 9.54 -4.51
N LYS A 57 -0.51 10.40 -4.07
CA LYS A 57 -0.45 11.85 -4.34
C LYS A 57 -0.01 12.61 -3.10
N CYS A 58 1.09 13.36 -3.18
CA CYS A 58 1.50 14.33 -2.18
C CYS A 58 0.90 15.70 -2.51
N ARG A 59 -0.05 16.17 -1.69
CA ARG A 59 -0.71 17.46 -1.93
C ARG A 59 0.25 18.64 -1.82
N ASN A 60 1.19 18.60 -0.89
CA ASN A 60 2.05 19.75 -0.60
C ASN A 60 3.16 19.95 -1.63
N LEU A 61 3.63 18.87 -2.25
CA LEU A 61 4.71 18.91 -3.23
C LEU A 61 4.20 18.88 -4.67
N ASN A 62 2.87 18.84 -4.86
CA ASN A 62 2.23 18.59 -6.15
C ASN A 62 2.87 17.40 -6.92
N MET A 63 3.30 16.39 -6.17
CA MET A 63 4.05 15.25 -6.68
C MET A 63 3.21 13.99 -6.55
N SER A 64 3.33 13.08 -7.52
CA SER A 64 2.69 11.77 -7.46
C SER A 64 3.63 10.65 -7.80
N TRP A 65 3.51 9.55 -7.08
CA TRP A 65 4.15 8.28 -7.42
C TRP A 65 3.10 7.31 -7.92
N SER A 66 3.43 6.57 -8.98
CA SER A 66 2.57 5.55 -9.55
C SER A 66 3.34 4.24 -9.63
N PHE A 67 2.76 3.19 -9.07
CA PHE A 67 3.33 1.85 -9.05
C PHE A 67 2.37 0.93 -9.78
N LYS A 68 2.91 0.10 -10.67
CA LYS A 68 2.17 -1.01 -11.30
C LYS A 68 2.78 -2.31 -10.81
N PHE A 69 1.92 -3.24 -10.44
CA PHE A 69 2.29 -4.54 -9.93
C PHE A 69 1.86 -5.62 -10.92
N SER A 70 2.76 -6.56 -11.17
CA SER A 70 2.43 -7.82 -11.79
C SER A 70 2.77 -8.92 -10.80
N TYR A 71 1.83 -9.85 -10.64
CA TYR A 71 2.01 -11.00 -9.77
C TYR A 71 2.24 -12.21 -10.66
N LYS A 72 3.24 -13.02 -10.33
CA LYS A 72 3.28 -14.38 -10.82
C LYS A 72 2.07 -15.13 -10.25
N GLN A 73 1.63 -16.18 -10.93
CA GLN A 73 0.46 -16.98 -10.57
C GLN A 73 0.40 -17.20 -9.06
N MET A 74 -0.77 -16.93 -8.45
CA MET A 74 -0.94 -17.10 -7.02
C MET A 74 -0.63 -18.52 -6.61
N ILE A 75 0.28 -18.66 -5.66
CA ILE A 75 0.41 -19.91 -4.92
C ILE A 75 -0.86 -19.97 -4.07
N CYS A 76 -1.82 -20.77 -4.50
CA CYS A 76 -2.94 -21.17 -3.66
C CYS A 76 -2.38 -22.04 -2.55
N GLU A 77 -1.97 -21.45 -1.43
CA GLU A 77 -1.90 -22.22 -0.19
C GLU A 77 -3.34 -22.37 0.32
N LEU A 78 -3.80 -23.63 0.24
CA LEU A 78 -5.09 -24.14 0.71
C LEU A 78 -5.25 -23.94 2.22
#